data_AF-A0A9D4H520-F1
#
_entry.id   AF-A0A9D4H520-F1
#
_cell.length_a   1.000
_cell.length_b   1.000
_cell.length_c   1.000
_cell.angle_alpha   90.00
_cell.angle_beta   90.00
_cell.angle_gamma   90.00
#
_symmetry.space_group_name_H-M   'P 1'
#
loop_
_entity.id
_entity.type
_entity.pdbx_description
1 polymer ?
#
loop_
_entity_poly.entity_id
_entity_poly.type
_entity_poly.pdbx_seq_one_letter_code
_entity_poly.pdbx_strand_id
1 'polypeptide(L)' 'MVYVGETSRSLKERAKEHEADVRLRKEKPISEHFNGAGHRVQDMGHMTLSKHDVNNECNVFLQKPY' A
#
# COMPACT_ATOMS: atom_id res chain seq x y z
N MET A 1 11.78 -1.40 -5.92
CA MET A 1 11.25 -2.61 -5.22
C MET A 1 9.73 -2.42 -5.07
N VAL A 2 8.92 -3.47 -4.87
CA VAL A 2 7.45 -3.35 -4.84
C VAL A 2 6.93 -3.76 -3.47
N TYR A 3 6.01 -3.00 -2.88
CA TYR A 3 5.34 -3.36 -1.62
C TYR A 3 4.04 -4.12 -1.92
N VAL A 4 3.84 -5.28 -1.27
CA VAL A 4 2.62 -6.08 -1.41
C VAL A 4 1.99 -6.26 -0.04
N GLY A 5 0.67 -6.05 0.04
CA GLY A 5 -0.08 -6.23 1.28
C GLY A 5 -1.49 -6.74 1.04
N GLU A 6 -2.11 -7.21 2.11
CA GLU A 6 -3.51 -7.64 2.14
C GLU A 6 -4.32 -6.75 3.09
N THR A 7 -5.60 -6.56 2.77
CA THR A 7 -6.52 -5.83 3.64
C THR A 7 -7.95 -6.29 3.47
N SER A 8 -8.66 -6.41 4.59
CA SER A 8 -10.12 -6.61 4.63
C SER A 8 -10.89 -5.28 4.53
N ARG A 9 -10.19 -4.13 4.55
CA ARG A 9 -10.78 -2.80 4.37
C ARG A 9 -10.85 -2.45 2.88
N SER A 10 -11.56 -1.37 2.56
CA SER A 10 -11.54 -0.86 1.20
C SER A 10 -10.14 -0.37 0.81
N LEU A 11 -9.75 -0.58 -0.45
CA LEU A 11 -8.47 -0.12 -0.99
C LEU A 11 -8.27 1.39 -0.80
N LYS A 12 -9.35 2.17 -0.92
CA LYS A 12 -9.35 3.62 -0.76
C LYS A 12 -8.95 4.03 0.66
N GLU A 13 -9.47 3.35 1.68
CA GLU A 13 -9.09 3.61 3.07
C GLU A 13 -7.64 3.18 3.32
N ARG A 14 -7.26 1.99 2.83
CA ARG A 14 -5.90 1.48 3.01
C ARG A 14 -4.85 2.37 2.34
N ALA A 15 -5.15 2.88 1.14
CA ALA A 15 -4.32 3.84 0.41
C ALA A 15 -4.15 5.14 1.19
N LYS A 16 -5.23 5.68 1.78
CA LYS A 16 -5.15 6.90 2.62
C LYS A 16 -4.34 6.68 3.89
N GLU A 17 -4.52 5.55 4.57
CA GLU A 17 -3.71 5.19 5.75
C GLU A 17 -2.23 5.14 5.38
N HIS A 18 -1.91 4.53 4.24
CA HIS A 18 -0.55 4.42 3.72
C HIS A 18 0.06 5.76 3.33
N GLU A 19 -0.70 6.62 2.64
CA GLU A 19 -0.28 7.99 2.36
C GLU A 19 0.05 8.74 3.66
N ALA A 20 -0.81 8.63 4.67
CA ALA A 20 -0.60 9.26 5.97
C ALA A 20 0.61 8.65 6.70
N ASP A 21 0.79 7.34 6.69
CA ASP A 21 1.90 6.63 7.33
C ASP A 21 3.25 7.02 6.72
N VAL A 22 3.30 7.18 5.38
CA VAL A 22 4.48 7.68 4.67
C VAL A 22 4.74 9.15 5.00
N ARG A 23 3.72 10.03 4.94
CA ARG A 23 3.86 11.46 5.25
C ARG A 23 4.32 11.71 6.68
N LEU A 24 3.80 10.94 7.63
CA LEU A 24 4.13 11.06 9.06
C LEU A 24 5.39 10.29 9.45
N ARG A 25 6.05 9.60 8.50
CA ARG A 25 7.24 8.77 8.75
C ARG A 25 7.05 7.79 9.90
N LYS A 26 5.87 7.16 9.97
CA LYS A 26 5.64 6.12 10.99
C LYS A 26 6.59 4.95 10.76
N GLU A 27 6.92 4.23 11.82
CA GLU A 27 7.71 2.99 11.76
C GLU A 27 6.85 1.86 11.19
N LYS A 28 6.63 1.90 9.87
CA LYS A 28 5.91 0.88 9.11
C LYS A 28 6.69 0.53 7.86
N PRO A 29 6.63 -0.73 7.39
CA PRO A 29 7.38 -1.18 6.21
C PRO A 29 7.12 -0.33 4.96
N ILE A 30 5.89 0.15 4.78
CA ILE A 30 5.54 1.04 3.67
C ILE A 30 6.15 2.43 3.82
N SER A 31 6.16 2.97 5.04
CA SER A 31 6.77 4.27 5.30
C SER A 31 8.26 4.20 5.07
N GLU A 32 8.94 3.14 5.49
CA GLU A 32 10.35 2.90 5.18
C GLU A 32 10.58 2.73 3.68
N HIS A 33 9.68 2.04 2.97
CA HIS A 33 9.75 1.85 1.53
C HIS A 33 9.68 3.16 0.73
N PHE A 34 8.77 4.07 1.10
CA PHE A 34 8.55 5.35 0.41
C PHE A 34 9.26 6.56 1.06
N ASN A 35 9.94 6.38 2.19
CA ASN A 35 10.87 7.37 2.74
C ASN A 35 12.35 6.97 2.57
N GLY A 36 12.60 5.80 1.97
CA GLY A 36 13.94 5.31 1.61
C GLY A 36 14.47 5.88 0.30
N ALA A 37 15.41 5.17 -0.34
CA ALA A 37 16.17 5.68 -1.49
C ALA A 37 15.32 5.86 -2.76
N GLY A 38 14.83 7.08 -2.97
CA GLY A 38 14.43 7.60 -4.29
C GLY A 38 12.93 7.65 -4.59
N HIS A 39 12.07 7.18 -3.69
CA HIS A 39 10.62 7.22 -3.87
C HIS A 39 10.00 8.22 -2.91
N ARG A 40 8.97 8.93 -3.36
CA ARG A 40 8.16 9.85 -2.56
C ARG A 40 6.73 9.35 -2.52
N VAL A 41 5.97 9.83 -1.55
CA VAL A 41 4.52 9.55 -1.46
C VAL A 41 3.76 9.90 -2.76
N GLN A 42 4.28 10.86 -3.54
CA GLN A 42 3.73 11.28 -4.82
C GLN A 42 3.84 10.20 -5.90
N ASP A 43 4.81 9.29 -5.76
CA ASP A 43 5.05 8.20 -6.69
C ASP A 43 4.18 6.97 -6.34
N MET A 44 3.31 7.06 -5.33
CA MET A 44 2.52 5.94 -4.86
C MET A 44 1.38 5.61 -5.83
N GLY A 45 1.52 4.50 -6.56
CA GLY A 45 0.43 3.87 -7.30
C GLY A 45 -0.14 2.66 -6.55
N HIS A 46 -1.43 2.38 -6.74
CA HIS A 46 -2.09 1.18 -6.20
C HIS A 46 -2.61 0.32 -7.35
N MET A 47 -2.31 -0.98 -7.32
CA MET A 47 -2.91 -1.97 -8.20
C MET A 47 -3.59 -3.04 -7.35
N THR A 48 -4.83 -3.37 -7.71
CA THR A 48 -5.59 -4.44 -7.06
C THR A 48 -5.28 -5.77 -7.72
N LEU A 49 -5.02 -6.79 -6.90
CA LEU A 49 -5.03 -8.17 -7.32
C LEU A 49 -6.24 -8.82 -6.64
N SER A 50 -7.33 -8.99 -7.39
CA SER A 50 -8.50 -9.69 -6.88
C SER A 50 -8.18 -11.18 -6.74
N LYS A 51 -8.07 -11.66 -5.50
CA LYS A 51 -8.18 -13.09 -5.22
C LYS A 51 -9.66 -13.40 -5.06
N HIS A 52 -10.23 -14.18 -5.99
CA HIS A 52 -11.51 -14.83 -5.76
C HIS A 52 -11.28 -15.98 -4.77
N ASP A 53 -11.34 -15.68 -3.47
CA ASP A 53 -11.44 -16.71 -2.45
C ASP A 53 -12.90 -16.79 -1.98
N VAL A 54 -13.51 -17.96 -2.12
CA VAL A 54 -14.96 -18.19 -2.01
C VAL A 54 -15.48 -17.93 -0.58
N ASN A 55 -14.59 -17.69 0.39
CA ASN A 55 -14.92 -17.56 1.80
C ASN A 55 -14.42 -16.28 2.49
N ASN A 56 -13.67 -15.40 1.83
CA ASN A 56 -13.15 -14.18 2.48
C ASN A 56 -12.78 -13.08 1.46
N GLU A 57 -13.41 -11.91 1.54
CA GLU A 57 -13.12 -10.75 0.69
C GLU A 57 -11.83 -10.02 1.17
N CYS A 58 -10.68 -10.68 1.06
CA CYS A 58 -9.39 -10.05 1.30
C CYS A 58 -8.85 -9.41 0.01
N ASN A 59 -8.78 -8.08 -0.01
CA ASN A 59 -8.18 -7.34 -1.11
C ASN A 59 -6.66 -7.41 -1.01
N VAL A 60 -6.00 -7.95 -2.03
CA VAL A 60 -4.54 -7.87 -2.17
C VAL A 60 -4.21 -6.64 -3.00
N PHE A 61 -3.23 -5.87 -2.54
CA PHE A 61 -2.80 -4.66 -3.23
C PHE A 61 -1.28 -4.62 -3.39
N LEU A 62 -0.89 -3.99 -4.48
CA LEU A 62 0.49 -3.79 -4.87
C LEU A 62 0.76 -2.29 -4.92
N GLN A 63 1.77 -1.82 -4.19
CA GLN A 63 2.23 -0.43 -4.19
C GLN A 63 3.54 -0.36 -4.98
N LYS A 64 3.53 0.38 -6.09
CA LYS A 64 4.72 0.62 -6.91
C LYS A 64 5.05 2.12 -6.94
N PRO A 65 6.34 2.48 -7.03
CA PRO A 65 6.74 3.79 -7.49
C PRO A 65 6.41 3.96 -8.98
N TYR A 66 5.95 5.16 -9.37
CA TYR A 66 5.80 5.58 -10.77
C TYR A 66 7.13 5.89 -11.45
#